data_AF-A0A2J8MMN6-F1
#
_entry.id   AF-A0A2J8MMN6-F1
#
_cell.length_a   1.000
_cell.length_b   1.000
_cell.length_c   1.000
_cell.angle_alpha   90.00
_cell.angle_beta   90.00
_cell.angle_gamma   90.00
#
_symmetry.space_group_name_H-M   'P 1'
#
loop_
_entity.id
_entity.type
_entity.pdbx_description
1 polymer ?
#
loop_
_entity_poly.entity_id
_entity_poly.type
_entity_poly.pdbx_seq_one_letter_code
_entity_poly.pdbx_strand_id
1 'polypeptide(L)'
;MAVFSDKGDYFWWLLLPVCAMSMTCPIFSSALNSMLSKWDLPVFTLPFNMALSMYLSATGHYNPFFPGKLVIPVTTAPNISWSDLSALELLKSIPVGVGQIYGCDNPWTGGIFLGAILLSSPLMCLHAAIGSLLGIAAGLSLSAPFEDIYFGLWGFNSSLACIAMGGMFMALTWQTHLLALGCALFTAYLGVGMANFMAEVGLPACTWPFCLATLLFLIMTTKNSNIYKMPLSKVTYPEENRIFYLQAKKRMVESPL
;
A
#
# COMPACT_ATOMS: atom_id res chain seq x y z
N MET A 1 6.05 10.72 -9.81
CA MET A 1 6.04 11.97 -10.63
C MET A 1 5.73 11.67 -12.08
N ALA A 2 6.51 10.85 -12.80
CA ALA A 2 6.28 10.55 -14.24
C ALA A 2 4.85 10.09 -14.59
N VAL A 3 4.31 9.09 -13.88
CA VAL A 3 2.96 8.55 -14.12
C VAL A 3 1.86 9.64 -14.07
N PHE A 4 2.07 10.68 -13.27
CA PHE A 4 1.13 11.79 -13.07
C PHE A 4 1.47 13.03 -13.89
N SER A 5 2.48 13.00 -14.76
CA SER A 5 2.80 14.12 -15.65
C SER A 5 1.89 14.11 -16.87
N ASP A 6 1.47 15.29 -17.31
CA ASP A 6 0.65 15.48 -18.53
C ASP A 6 1.52 15.71 -19.79
N LYS A 7 2.85 15.61 -19.68
CA LYS A 7 3.79 15.81 -20.79
C LYS A 7 4.21 14.51 -21.50
N GLY A 8 3.73 13.36 -21.03
CA GLY A 8 4.04 12.05 -21.61
C GLY A 8 5.47 11.57 -21.38
N ASP A 9 5.85 10.51 -22.10
CA ASP A 9 7.16 9.88 -21.97
C ASP A 9 8.30 10.77 -22.47
N TYR A 10 9.50 10.56 -21.93
CA TYR A 10 10.73 11.25 -22.34
C TYR A 10 10.69 12.79 -22.21
N PHE A 11 9.84 13.34 -21.34
CA PHE A 11 9.90 14.74 -20.95
C PHE A 11 11.11 15.00 -20.02
N TRP A 12 12.29 15.19 -20.61
CA TRP A 12 13.57 15.29 -19.90
C TRP A 12 13.63 16.35 -18.79
N TRP A 13 12.90 17.46 -18.94
CA TRP A 13 12.82 18.49 -17.91
C TRP A 13 12.29 17.97 -16.57
N LEU A 14 11.48 16.91 -16.59
CA LEU A 14 10.93 16.28 -15.39
C LEU A 14 12.03 15.73 -14.45
N LEU A 15 13.24 15.48 -14.95
CA LEU A 15 14.38 15.09 -14.11
C LEU A 15 14.68 16.12 -13.02
N LEU A 16 14.49 17.42 -13.29
CA LEU A 16 14.75 18.49 -12.32
C LEU A 16 13.85 18.39 -11.07
N PRO A 17 12.51 18.43 -11.17
CA PRO A 17 11.66 18.24 -10.00
C PRO A 17 11.78 16.83 -9.41
N VAL A 18 12.09 15.80 -10.22
CA VAL A 18 12.37 14.46 -9.68
C VAL A 18 13.54 14.49 -8.72
N CYS A 19 14.69 15.04 -9.13
CA CYS A 19 15.85 15.19 -8.26
C CYS A 19 15.54 16.05 -7.03
N ALA A 20 14.89 17.20 -7.21
CA ALA A 20 14.56 18.10 -6.11
C ALA A 20 13.68 17.45 -5.05
N MET A 21 12.58 16.78 -5.45
CA MET A 21 11.69 16.11 -4.51
C MET A 21 12.36 14.87 -3.90
N SER A 22 13.19 14.13 -4.64
CA SER A 22 13.99 13.04 -4.07
C SER A 22 14.94 13.50 -2.96
N MET A 23 15.51 14.71 -3.06
CA MET A 23 16.34 15.28 -1.99
C MET A 23 15.55 15.59 -0.71
N THR A 24 14.22 15.78 -0.80
CA THR A 24 13.36 15.98 0.38
C THR A 24 13.04 14.67 1.11
N CYS A 25 13.12 13.51 0.44
CA CYS A 25 12.75 12.22 1.03
C CYS A 25 13.53 11.87 2.32
N PRO A 26 14.87 12.05 2.39
CA PRO A 26 15.61 11.85 3.64
C PRO A 26 15.19 12.81 4.76
N ILE A 27 14.84 14.06 4.43
CA ILE A 27 14.39 15.07 5.39
C ILE A 27 13.05 14.62 6.01
N PHE A 28 12.06 14.29 5.16
CA PHE A 28 10.78 13.75 5.62
C PHE A 28 10.96 12.46 6.42
N SER A 29 11.80 11.54 5.94
CA SER A 29 12.08 10.28 6.63
C SER A 29 12.67 10.49 8.01
N SER A 30 13.65 11.38 8.16
CA SER A 30 14.28 11.69 9.44
C SER A 30 13.29 12.33 10.41
N ALA A 31 12.51 13.31 9.95
CA ALA A 31 11.52 13.99 10.79
C ALA A 31 10.42 13.03 11.26
N LEU A 32 9.86 12.23 10.34
CA LEU A 32 8.85 11.23 10.66
C LEU A 32 9.40 10.14 11.57
N ASN A 33 10.63 9.68 11.35
CA ASN A 33 11.24 8.65 12.20
C ASN A 33 11.45 9.17 13.63
N SER A 34 11.91 10.41 13.81
CA SER A 34 12.08 11.05 15.13
C SER A 34 10.79 11.07 15.95
N MET A 35 9.63 11.12 15.28
CA MET A 35 8.31 11.05 15.91
C MET A 35 7.86 9.59 16.10
N LEU A 36 7.77 8.81 15.03
CA LEU A 36 7.15 7.48 15.01
C LEU A 36 7.99 6.43 15.76
N SER A 37 9.31 6.57 15.81
CA SER A 37 10.17 5.65 16.55
C SER A 37 9.90 5.69 18.06
N LYS A 38 9.32 6.78 18.58
CA LYS A 38 8.93 6.88 20.01
C LYS A 38 7.81 5.89 20.37
N TRP A 39 7.02 5.45 19.39
CA TRP A 39 6.02 4.39 19.52
C TRP A 39 6.48 3.08 18.84
N ASP A 40 7.77 3.01 18.47
CA ASP A 40 8.33 1.87 17.73
C ASP A 40 7.53 1.59 16.43
N LEU A 41 7.16 2.65 15.70
CA LEU A 41 6.42 2.57 14.43
C LEU A 41 7.32 2.94 13.24
N PRO A 42 7.19 2.25 12.09
CA PRO A 42 7.95 2.57 10.90
C PRO A 42 7.36 3.78 10.17
N VAL A 43 8.17 4.47 9.35
CA VAL A 43 7.69 5.61 8.53
C VAL A 43 6.93 5.20 7.26
N PHE A 44 6.99 3.92 6.88
CA PHE A 44 6.42 3.37 5.64
C PHE A 44 6.76 4.25 4.42
N THR A 45 5.76 4.55 3.60
CA THR A 45 5.88 5.41 2.41
C THR A 45 5.34 6.82 2.68
N LEU A 46 5.16 7.22 3.94
CA LEU A 46 4.76 8.59 4.28
C LEU A 46 5.68 9.67 3.67
N PRO A 47 7.03 9.51 3.67
CA PRO A 47 7.92 10.48 3.01
C PRO A 47 7.59 10.67 1.52
N PHE A 48 7.35 9.56 0.80
CA PHE A 48 6.98 9.59 -0.61
C PHE A 48 5.62 10.26 -0.81
N ASN A 49 4.61 9.89 -0.03
CA ASN A 49 3.26 10.44 -0.15
C ASN A 49 3.24 11.95 0.16
N MET A 50 3.95 12.40 1.21
CA MET A 50 4.10 13.83 1.53
C MET A 50 4.78 14.59 0.40
N ALA A 51 5.91 14.10 -0.09
CA ALA A 51 6.64 14.73 -1.19
C ALA A 51 5.79 14.79 -2.47
N LEU A 52 5.13 13.69 -2.85
CA LEU A 52 4.35 13.62 -4.07
C LEU A 52 3.09 14.50 -3.99
N SER A 53 2.34 14.46 -2.89
CA SER A 53 1.19 15.35 -2.69
C SER A 53 1.61 16.81 -2.72
N MET A 54 2.69 17.17 -2.03
CA MET A 54 3.24 18.54 -2.06
C MET A 54 3.61 18.98 -3.48
N TYR A 55 4.30 18.13 -4.24
CA TYR A 55 4.69 18.41 -5.63
C TYR A 55 3.48 18.59 -6.55
N LEU A 56 2.52 17.66 -6.49
CA LEU A 56 1.32 17.70 -7.34
C LEU A 56 0.41 18.87 -7.00
N SER A 57 0.31 19.28 -5.73
CA SER A 57 -0.41 20.49 -5.34
C SER A 57 0.30 21.77 -5.80
N ALA A 58 1.63 21.81 -5.72
CA ALA A 58 2.42 22.98 -6.11
C ALA A 58 2.44 23.21 -7.63
N THR A 59 2.39 22.13 -8.40
CA THR A 59 2.32 22.19 -9.86
C THR A 59 0.86 22.28 -10.33
N GLY A 60 0.04 21.30 -9.99
CA GLY A 60 -1.32 21.16 -10.48
C GLY A 60 -1.39 20.92 -11.98
N HIS A 61 -2.61 20.86 -12.51
CA HIS A 61 -2.83 20.64 -13.94
C HIS A 61 -2.43 21.86 -14.80
N TYR A 62 -2.58 23.08 -14.25
CA TYR A 62 -2.41 24.32 -15.01
C TYR A 62 -0.99 24.90 -14.98
N ASN A 63 0.01 24.15 -14.48
CA ASN A 63 1.38 24.65 -14.47
C ASN A 63 1.92 24.81 -15.90
N PRO A 64 2.52 25.96 -16.26
CA PRO A 64 3.10 26.14 -17.60
C PRO A 64 4.26 25.19 -17.92
N PHE A 65 5.05 24.79 -16.91
CA PHE A 65 6.27 24.00 -17.10
C PHE A 65 6.05 22.52 -16.83
N PHE A 66 5.42 22.19 -15.71
CA PHE A 66 5.28 20.82 -15.19
C PHE A 66 3.82 20.48 -14.91
N PRO A 67 2.92 20.48 -15.91
CA PRO A 67 1.51 20.17 -15.67
C PRO A 67 1.32 18.70 -15.25
N GLY A 68 0.51 18.49 -14.21
CA GLY A 68 0.04 17.19 -13.78
C GLY A 68 -1.21 16.74 -14.56
N LYS A 69 -1.46 15.42 -14.61
CA LYS A 69 -2.71 14.88 -15.13
C LYS A 69 -3.90 15.41 -14.34
N LEU A 70 -4.97 15.75 -15.03
CA LEU A 70 -6.20 16.23 -14.40
C LEU A 70 -6.89 15.09 -13.65
N VAL A 71 -7.07 15.26 -12.34
CA VAL A 71 -7.85 14.35 -11.50
C VAL A 71 -9.21 15.02 -11.24
N ILE A 72 -10.29 14.31 -11.54
CA ILE A 72 -11.67 14.83 -11.47
C ILE A 72 -12.45 13.97 -10.48
N PRO A 73 -13.25 14.56 -9.57
CA PRO A 73 -14.14 13.81 -8.70
C PRO A 73 -15.27 13.14 -9.49
N VAL A 74 -15.73 11.99 -9.00
CA VAL A 74 -16.87 11.29 -9.58
C VAL A 74 -18.15 12.07 -9.28
N THR A 75 -18.83 12.55 -10.32
CA THR A 75 -20.06 13.38 -10.18
C THR A 75 -21.34 12.64 -10.56
N THR A 76 -21.22 11.46 -11.18
CA THR A 76 -22.36 10.65 -11.62
C THR A 76 -22.14 9.19 -11.27
N ALA A 77 -23.22 8.46 -11.02
CA ALA A 77 -23.14 7.03 -10.73
C ALA A 77 -22.67 6.26 -11.98
N PRO A 78 -21.69 5.35 -11.88
CA PRO A 78 -21.24 4.56 -13.01
C PRO A 78 -22.32 3.59 -13.45
N ASN A 79 -22.47 3.41 -14.77
CA ASN A 79 -23.38 2.41 -15.33
C ASN A 79 -22.66 1.05 -15.38
N ILE A 80 -23.08 0.10 -14.54
CA ILE A 80 -22.39 -1.19 -14.37
C ILE A 80 -23.27 -2.33 -14.86
N SER A 81 -22.77 -3.05 -15.86
CA SER A 81 -23.39 -4.24 -16.42
C SER A 81 -22.70 -5.48 -15.87
N TRP A 82 -23.29 -6.12 -14.86
CA TRP A 82 -22.70 -7.28 -14.18
C TRP A 82 -22.49 -8.51 -15.09
N SER A 83 -23.17 -8.57 -16.25
CA SER A 83 -22.94 -9.60 -17.26
C SER A 83 -21.57 -9.49 -17.93
N ASP A 84 -20.95 -8.31 -17.90
CA ASP A 84 -19.68 -8.03 -18.58
C ASP A 84 -18.47 -8.31 -17.66
N LEU A 85 -18.72 -8.79 -16.44
CA LEU A 85 -17.68 -9.17 -15.48
C LEU A 85 -16.89 -10.37 -16.02
N SER A 86 -15.58 -10.19 -16.19
CA SER A 86 -14.69 -11.21 -16.74
C SER A 86 -13.83 -11.83 -15.65
N ALA A 87 -14.02 -13.13 -15.40
CA ALA A 87 -13.20 -13.88 -14.46
C ALA A 87 -11.70 -13.88 -14.83
N LEU A 88 -11.38 -13.86 -16.13
CA LEU A 88 -10.00 -13.79 -16.60
C LEU A 88 -9.36 -12.44 -16.28
N GLU A 89 -10.10 -11.34 -16.45
CA GLU A 89 -9.60 -10.00 -16.11
C GLU A 89 -9.46 -9.84 -14.59
N LEU A 90 -10.38 -10.38 -13.79
CA LEU A 90 -10.23 -10.44 -12.34
C LEU A 90 -8.98 -11.22 -11.91
N LEU A 91 -8.66 -12.33 -12.59
CA LEU A 91 -7.44 -13.09 -12.30
C LEU A 91 -6.18 -12.27 -12.65
N LYS A 92 -6.20 -11.53 -13.76
CA LYS A 92 -5.11 -10.60 -14.14
C LYS A 92 -4.99 -9.41 -13.18
N SER A 93 -6.09 -8.95 -12.59
CA SER A 93 -6.07 -7.86 -11.60
C SER A 93 -5.19 -8.16 -10.39
N ILE A 94 -4.97 -9.44 -10.04
CA ILE A 94 -4.13 -9.81 -8.89
C ILE A 94 -2.69 -9.35 -9.08
N PRO A 95 -1.94 -9.79 -10.12
CA PRO A 95 -0.59 -9.28 -10.36
C PRO A 95 -0.60 -7.79 -10.74
N VAL A 96 -1.60 -7.28 -11.46
CA VAL A 96 -1.68 -5.84 -11.79
C VAL A 96 -1.80 -4.98 -10.53
N GLY A 97 -2.60 -5.40 -9.54
CA GLY A 97 -2.67 -4.73 -8.24
C GLY A 97 -1.33 -4.72 -7.50
N VAL A 98 -0.50 -5.76 -7.65
CA VAL A 98 0.87 -5.75 -7.12
C VAL A 98 1.78 -4.83 -7.95
N GLY A 99 1.62 -4.79 -9.27
CA GLY A 99 2.31 -3.86 -10.17
C GLY A 99 2.06 -2.39 -9.80
N GLN A 100 0.83 -2.06 -9.45
CA GLN A 100 0.42 -0.70 -9.08
C GLN A 100 1.06 -0.19 -7.79
N ILE A 101 1.72 -1.05 -6.99
CA ILE A 101 2.58 -0.59 -5.88
C ILE A 101 3.65 0.39 -6.40
N TYR A 102 4.13 0.17 -7.63
CA TYR A 102 5.08 1.04 -8.33
C TYR A 102 4.43 1.84 -9.47
N GLY A 103 3.10 1.86 -9.55
CA GLY A 103 2.37 2.53 -10.63
C GLY A 103 2.48 1.81 -11.98
N CYS A 104 2.61 0.49 -11.99
CA CYS A 104 2.68 -0.33 -13.21
C CYS A 104 1.40 -1.13 -13.40
N ASP A 105 0.74 -0.95 -14.54
CA ASP A 105 -0.51 -1.61 -14.93
C ASP A 105 -0.31 -2.89 -15.77
N ASN A 106 0.91 -3.16 -16.22
CA ASN A 106 1.23 -4.36 -16.99
C ASN A 106 1.23 -5.63 -16.09
N PRO A 107 0.41 -6.66 -16.38
CA PRO A 107 0.31 -7.86 -15.56
C PRO A 107 1.64 -8.64 -15.47
N TRP A 108 2.48 -8.59 -16.52
CA TRP A 108 3.79 -9.23 -16.52
C TRP A 108 4.74 -8.57 -15.52
N THR A 109 4.72 -7.24 -15.45
CA THR A 109 5.50 -6.47 -14.45
C THR A 109 5.08 -6.82 -13.04
N GLY A 110 3.76 -6.91 -12.79
CA GLY A 110 3.21 -7.39 -11.52
C GLY A 110 3.67 -8.80 -11.16
N GLY A 111 3.69 -9.71 -12.14
CA GLY A 111 4.22 -11.07 -11.98
C GLY A 111 5.72 -11.09 -11.65
N ILE A 112 6.52 -10.23 -12.27
CA ILE A 112 7.95 -10.06 -11.96
C ILE A 112 8.13 -9.57 -10.52
N PHE A 113 7.32 -8.61 -10.06
CA PHE A 113 7.38 -8.14 -8.68
C PHE A 113 6.99 -9.22 -7.68
N LEU A 114 5.95 -10.02 -7.96
CA LEU A 114 5.63 -11.19 -7.15
C LEU A 114 6.80 -12.19 -7.11
N GLY A 115 7.43 -12.46 -8.25
CA GLY A 115 8.63 -13.32 -8.31
C GLY A 115 9.81 -12.78 -7.49
N ALA A 116 10.03 -11.46 -7.52
CA ALA A 116 11.07 -10.80 -6.72
C ALA A 116 10.77 -10.90 -5.22
N ILE A 117 9.51 -10.72 -4.81
CA ILE A 117 9.10 -10.88 -3.41
C ILE A 117 9.24 -12.36 -2.99
N LEU A 118 8.81 -13.30 -3.83
CA LEU A 118 8.90 -14.75 -3.59
C LEU A 118 10.34 -15.21 -3.37
N LEU A 119 11.29 -14.67 -4.15
CA LEU A 119 12.72 -14.96 -4.01
C LEU A 119 13.25 -14.58 -2.62
N SER A 120 12.71 -13.52 -2.02
CA SER A 120 13.09 -13.05 -0.67
C SER A 120 12.34 -13.80 0.42
N SER A 121 11.00 -13.86 0.34
CA SER A 121 10.13 -14.49 1.32
C SER A 121 8.84 -14.99 0.65
N PRO A 122 8.62 -16.32 0.61
CA PRO A 122 7.35 -16.88 0.16
C PRO A 122 6.14 -16.38 0.95
N LEU A 123 6.29 -16.13 2.27
CA LEU A 123 5.21 -15.60 3.08
C LEU A 123 4.83 -14.17 2.72
N MET A 124 5.80 -13.32 2.37
CA MET A 124 5.50 -11.97 1.85
C MET A 124 4.79 -12.05 0.50
N CYS A 125 5.24 -12.93 -0.40
CA CYS A 125 4.62 -13.09 -1.72
C CYS A 125 3.17 -13.56 -1.60
N LEU A 126 2.90 -14.52 -0.70
CA LEU A 126 1.55 -14.99 -0.42
C LEU A 126 0.63 -13.85 0.03
N HIS A 127 1.08 -13.04 1.01
CA HIS A 127 0.27 -11.93 1.50
C HIS A 127 0.12 -10.80 0.49
N ALA A 128 1.10 -10.58 -0.40
CA ALA A 128 0.96 -9.65 -1.52
C ALA A 128 -0.20 -10.04 -2.45
N ALA A 129 -0.24 -11.32 -2.85
CA ALA A 129 -1.30 -11.84 -3.71
C ALA A 129 -2.67 -11.83 -3.01
N ILE A 130 -2.73 -12.25 -1.74
CA ILE A 130 -3.97 -12.24 -0.94
C ILE A 130 -4.48 -10.81 -0.75
N GLY A 131 -3.62 -9.86 -0.41
CA GLY A 131 -4.02 -8.47 -0.22
C GLY A 131 -4.56 -7.86 -1.51
N SER A 132 -3.91 -8.11 -2.65
CA SER A 132 -4.40 -7.69 -3.97
C SER A 132 -5.78 -8.28 -4.27
N LEU A 133 -5.99 -9.57 -4.01
CA LEU A 133 -7.27 -10.25 -4.16
C LEU A 133 -8.36 -9.66 -3.25
N LEU A 134 -8.04 -9.33 -1.99
CA LEU A 134 -8.99 -8.69 -1.08
C LEU A 134 -9.35 -7.27 -1.53
N GLY A 135 -8.42 -6.57 -2.18
CA GLY A 135 -8.69 -5.31 -2.87
C GLY A 135 -9.76 -5.47 -3.95
N ILE A 136 -9.62 -6.47 -4.82
CA ILE A 136 -10.62 -6.80 -5.85
C ILE A 136 -11.99 -7.09 -5.21
N ALA A 137 -12.02 -7.92 -4.16
CA ALA A 137 -13.25 -8.24 -3.45
C ALA A 137 -13.92 -7.00 -2.85
N ALA A 138 -13.14 -6.09 -2.26
CA ALA A 138 -13.66 -4.81 -1.75
C ALA A 138 -14.22 -3.93 -2.89
N GLY A 139 -13.54 -3.84 -4.03
CA GLY A 139 -14.03 -3.10 -5.20
C GLY A 139 -15.36 -3.63 -5.71
N LEU A 140 -15.49 -4.95 -5.86
CA LEU A 140 -16.76 -5.58 -6.25
C LEU A 140 -17.87 -5.34 -5.21
N SER A 141 -17.55 -5.39 -3.92
CA SER A 141 -18.54 -5.15 -2.85
C SER A 141 -19.13 -3.74 -2.85
N LEU A 142 -18.37 -2.75 -3.32
CA LEU A 142 -18.82 -1.36 -3.48
C LEU A 142 -19.30 -1.04 -4.90
N SER A 143 -19.46 -2.05 -5.76
CA SER A 143 -19.85 -1.87 -7.15
C SER A 143 -18.96 -0.84 -7.86
N ALA A 144 -17.65 -0.96 -7.69
CA ALA A 144 -16.70 -0.11 -8.39
C ALA A 144 -16.71 -0.40 -9.90
N PRO A 145 -16.40 0.59 -10.77
CA PRO A 145 -16.20 0.35 -12.19
C PRO A 145 -15.18 -0.77 -12.41
N PHE A 146 -15.51 -1.74 -13.27
CA PHE A 146 -14.63 -2.89 -13.50
C PHE A 146 -13.27 -2.47 -14.06
N GLU A 147 -13.19 -1.39 -14.81
CA GLU A 147 -11.93 -0.83 -15.33
C GLU A 147 -10.95 -0.47 -14.20
N ASP A 148 -11.41 0.15 -13.11
CA ASP A 148 -10.56 0.49 -11.96
C ASP A 148 -10.02 -0.77 -11.26
N ILE A 149 -10.84 -1.82 -11.20
CA ILE A 149 -10.46 -3.12 -10.64
C ILE A 149 -9.44 -3.83 -11.56
N TYR A 150 -9.70 -3.84 -12.87
CA TYR A 150 -8.82 -4.44 -13.88
C TYR A 150 -7.48 -3.72 -13.98
N PHE A 151 -7.48 -2.40 -13.79
CA PHE A 151 -6.28 -1.57 -13.72
C PHE A 151 -5.54 -1.69 -12.37
N GLY A 152 -6.05 -2.51 -11.44
CA GLY A 152 -5.40 -2.83 -10.17
C GLY A 152 -5.46 -1.73 -9.11
N LEU A 153 -6.27 -0.68 -9.32
CA LEU A 153 -6.34 0.47 -8.41
C LEU A 153 -6.87 0.12 -7.01
N TRP A 154 -7.62 -0.97 -6.91
CA TRP A 154 -8.12 -1.50 -5.64
C TRP A 154 -7.14 -2.42 -4.91
N GLY A 155 -6.10 -2.92 -5.59
CA GLY A 155 -5.24 -4.01 -5.10
C GLY A 155 -3.94 -3.57 -4.44
N PHE A 156 -3.38 -2.41 -4.80
CA PHE A 156 -2.01 -2.07 -4.38
C PHE A 156 -1.89 -1.66 -2.90
N ASN A 157 -2.82 -0.83 -2.41
CA ASN A 157 -2.83 -0.41 -1.01
C ASN A 157 -3.09 -1.60 -0.06
N SER A 158 -4.06 -2.45 -0.40
CA SER A 158 -4.42 -3.66 0.35
C SER A 158 -3.32 -4.72 0.30
N SER A 159 -2.64 -4.89 -0.83
CA SER A 159 -1.43 -5.73 -0.96
C SER A 159 -0.33 -5.30 0.01
N LEU A 160 0.05 -4.01 0.03
CA LEU A 160 1.06 -3.48 0.95
C LEU A 160 0.69 -3.68 2.42
N ALA A 161 -0.57 -3.40 2.79
CA ALA A 161 -1.04 -3.59 4.16
C ALA A 161 -1.01 -5.07 4.57
N CYS A 162 -1.39 -5.97 3.67
CA CYS A 162 -1.39 -7.40 3.93
C CYS A 162 0.05 -7.94 4.13
N ILE A 163 1.02 -7.50 3.32
CA ILE A 163 2.44 -7.83 3.51
C ILE A 163 2.93 -7.31 4.86
N ALA A 164 2.63 -6.05 5.19
CA ALA A 164 3.10 -5.42 6.43
C ALA A 164 2.55 -6.11 7.69
N MET A 165 1.28 -6.47 7.70
CA MET A 165 0.63 -7.12 8.85
C MET A 165 0.84 -8.64 8.88
N GLY A 166 1.04 -9.27 7.71
CA GLY A 166 1.11 -10.72 7.50
C GLY A 166 2.47 -11.34 7.82
N GLY A 167 3.09 -10.96 8.94
CA GLY A 167 4.38 -11.52 9.37
C GLY A 167 5.55 -10.53 9.40
N MET A 168 5.41 -9.37 8.76
CA MET A 168 6.50 -8.38 8.67
C MET A 168 6.63 -7.56 9.96
N PHE A 169 5.60 -6.78 10.31
CA PHE A 169 5.58 -5.94 11.52
C PHE A 169 4.79 -6.56 12.68
N MET A 170 4.04 -7.63 12.40
CA MET A 170 3.42 -8.50 13.39
C MET A 170 3.99 -9.91 13.21
N ALA A 171 4.29 -10.63 14.28
CA ALA A 171 4.71 -12.02 14.16
C ALA A 171 3.58 -12.85 13.54
N LEU A 172 3.88 -13.62 12.49
CA LEU A 172 2.86 -14.42 11.81
C LEU A 172 2.35 -15.51 12.74
N THR A 173 1.04 -15.51 13.01
CA THR A 173 0.23 -16.53 13.66
C THR A 173 -1.10 -16.62 12.89
N TRP A 174 -1.97 -17.59 13.18
CA TRP A 174 -3.27 -17.61 12.50
C TRP A 174 -4.13 -16.39 12.88
N GLN A 175 -3.97 -15.87 14.11
CA GLN A 175 -4.67 -14.66 14.57
C GLN A 175 -4.18 -13.41 13.82
N THR A 176 -2.87 -13.24 13.67
CA THR A 176 -2.32 -12.08 12.94
C THR A 176 -2.51 -12.22 11.44
N HIS A 177 -2.60 -13.43 10.90
CA HIS A 177 -3.03 -13.65 9.52
C HIS A 177 -4.45 -13.13 9.31
N LEU A 178 -5.43 -13.52 10.14
CA LEU A 178 -6.79 -12.98 10.07
C LEU A 178 -6.83 -11.45 10.25
N LEU A 179 -6.01 -10.92 11.16
CA LEU A 179 -5.85 -9.47 11.33
C LEU A 179 -5.30 -8.79 10.07
N ALA A 180 -4.36 -9.42 9.37
CA ALA A 180 -3.81 -8.92 8.11
C ALA A 180 -4.87 -8.92 6.99
N LEU A 181 -5.75 -9.92 6.93
CA LEU A 181 -6.89 -9.92 6.00
C LEU A 181 -7.85 -8.77 6.30
N GLY A 182 -8.19 -8.58 7.58
CA GLY A 182 -9.03 -7.46 8.02
C GLY A 182 -8.40 -6.10 7.72
N CYS A 183 -7.08 -5.96 7.95
CA CYS A 183 -6.33 -4.75 7.62
C CYS A 183 -6.30 -4.48 6.12
N ALA A 184 -6.10 -5.50 5.29
CA ALA A 184 -6.09 -5.37 3.83
C ALA A 184 -7.45 -4.91 3.29
N LEU A 185 -8.56 -5.49 3.77
CA LEU A 185 -9.92 -5.06 3.41
C LEU A 185 -10.20 -3.63 3.87
N PHE A 186 -9.90 -3.31 5.13
CA PHE A 186 -10.04 -1.94 5.65
C PHE A 186 -9.24 -0.94 4.81
N THR A 187 -8.02 -1.32 4.42
CA THR A 187 -7.13 -0.49 3.61
C THR A 187 -7.69 -0.25 2.21
N ALA A 188 -8.35 -1.24 1.59
CA ALA A 188 -9.01 -1.06 0.29
C ALA A 188 -10.18 -0.06 0.37
N TYR A 189 -11.02 -0.17 1.41
CA TYR A 189 -12.12 0.78 1.64
C TYR A 189 -11.62 2.19 1.96
N LEU A 190 -10.60 2.31 2.80
CA LEU A 190 -9.93 3.59 3.03
C LEU A 190 -9.32 4.13 1.73
N GLY A 191 -8.83 3.24 0.87
CA GLY A 191 -8.30 3.53 -0.46
C GLY A 191 -9.25 4.35 -1.31
N VAL A 192 -10.45 3.81 -1.56
CA VAL A 192 -11.48 4.52 -2.33
C VAL A 192 -11.98 5.78 -1.63
N GLY A 193 -12.12 5.76 -0.29
CA GLY A 193 -12.54 6.92 0.47
C GLY A 193 -11.56 8.09 0.34
N MET A 194 -10.26 7.82 0.45
CA MET A 194 -9.21 8.83 0.26
C MET A 194 -9.07 9.25 -1.20
N ALA A 195 -9.23 8.33 -2.17
CA ALA A 195 -9.20 8.67 -3.58
C ALA A 195 -10.29 9.69 -3.93
N ASN A 196 -11.52 9.47 -3.46
CA ASN A 196 -12.63 10.41 -3.65
C ASN A 196 -12.35 11.74 -2.93
N PHE A 197 -11.93 11.71 -1.67
CA PHE A 197 -11.61 12.93 -0.91
C PHE A 197 -10.50 13.75 -1.57
N MET A 198 -9.45 13.11 -2.06
CA MET A 198 -8.31 13.79 -2.68
C MET A 198 -8.62 14.25 -4.12
N ALA A 199 -9.54 13.61 -4.82
CA ALA A 199 -10.01 14.06 -6.13
C ALA A 199 -10.69 15.44 -6.05
N GLU A 200 -11.38 15.77 -4.94
CA GLU A 200 -11.96 17.11 -4.71
C GLU A 200 -10.93 18.23 -4.72
N VAL A 201 -9.67 17.90 -4.43
CA VAL A 201 -8.53 18.84 -4.48
C VAL A 201 -7.56 18.54 -5.62
N GLY A 202 -7.97 17.72 -6.60
CA GLY A 202 -7.20 17.40 -7.80
C GLY A 202 -5.97 16.51 -7.56
N LEU A 203 -5.96 15.70 -6.50
CA LEU A 203 -4.83 14.85 -6.13
C LEU A 203 -5.17 13.35 -6.16
N PRO A 204 -4.19 12.48 -6.50
CA PRO A 204 -4.31 11.04 -6.30
C PRO A 204 -4.03 10.65 -4.84
N ALA A 205 -4.71 9.63 -4.32
CA ALA A 205 -4.47 9.12 -2.97
C ALA A 205 -3.14 8.36 -2.80
N CYS A 206 -2.62 7.77 -3.89
CA CYS A 206 -1.40 6.97 -3.86
C CYS A 206 -1.45 5.94 -2.71
N THR A 207 -0.39 5.85 -1.89
CA THR A 207 -0.29 4.90 -0.78
C THR A 207 -0.51 5.54 0.60
N TRP A 208 -1.15 6.72 0.65
CA TRP A 208 -1.68 7.27 1.91
C TRP A 208 -2.59 6.27 2.65
N PRO A 209 -3.54 5.57 1.98
CA PRO A 209 -4.42 4.61 2.63
C PRO A 209 -3.67 3.49 3.32
N PHE A 210 -2.69 2.89 2.63
CA PHE A 210 -1.80 1.87 3.20
C PHE A 210 -1.09 2.38 4.46
N CYS A 211 -0.47 3.56 4.40
CA CYS A 211 0.29 4.09 5.53
C CYS A 211 -0.60 4.30 6.75
N LEU A 212 -1.74 4.98 6.58
CA LEU A 212 -2.63 5.32 7.67
C LEU A 212 -3.32 4.09 8.27
N ALA A 213 -3.82 3.19 7.43
CA ALA A 213 -4.45 1.95 7.88
C ALA A 213 -3.46 1.05 8.63
N THR A 214 -2.27 0.83 8.08
CA THR A 214 -1.29 -0.07 8.70
C THR A 214 -0.78 0.50 10.03
N LEU A 215 -0.52 1.81 10.11
CA LEU A 215 -0.15 2.46 11.37
C LEU A 215 -1.26 2.35 12.42
N LEU A 216 -2.52 2.56 12.02
CA LEU A 216 -3.68 2.40 12.91
C LEU A 216 -3.72 0.98 13.50
N PHE A 217 -3.55 -0.04 12.67
CA PHE A 217 -3.55 -1.43 13.11
C PHE A 217 -2.33 -1.80 13.97
N LEU A 218 -1.17 -1.18 13.74
CA LEU A 218 0.03 -1.40 14.57
C LEU A 218 -0.03 -0.67 15.92
N ILE A 219 -0.81 0.40 16.04
CA ILE A 219 -1.03 1.12 17.31
C ILE A 219 -2.04 0.38 18.20
N MET A 220 -2.94 -0.41 17.61
CA MET A 220 -3.92 -1.20 18.34
C MET A 220 -3.23 -2.14 19.35
N THR A 221 -3.67 -2.09 20.60
CA THR A 221 -3.22 -3.00 21.65
C THR A 221 -4.27 -4.08 21.92
N THR A 222 -3.82 -5.24 22.40
CA THR A 222 -4.71 -6.36 22.74
C THR A 222 -4.11 -7.19 23.87
N LYS A 223 -4.97 -7.84 24.65
CA LYS A 223 -4.58 -8.79 25.70
C LYS A 223 -4.26 -10.19 25.14
N ASN A 224 -4.48 -10.43 23.85
CA ASN A 224 -4.19 -11.71 23.22
C ASN A 224 -2.69 -11.85 22.92
N SER A 225 -1.98 -12.71 23.66
CA SER A 225 -0.54 -12.96 23.50
C SER A 225 -0.11 -13.55 22.14
N ASN A 226 -1.07 -13.96 21.31
CA ASN A 226 -0.82 -14.45 19.95
C ASN A 226 -0.83 -13.34 18.88
N ILE A 227 -1.28 -12.14 19.25
CA ILE A 227 -1.22 -10.93 18.41
C ILE A 227 -0.05 -10.10 18.93
N TYR A 228 1.11 -10.30 18.32
CA TYR A 228 2.39 -9.76 18.80
C TYR A 228 3.00 -8.83 17.76
N LYS A 229 3.18 -7.56 18.14
CA LYS A 229 3.91 -6.55 17.35
C LYS A 229 5.42 -6.80 17.48
N MET A 230 6.11 -6.86 16.36
CA MET A 230 7.55 -7.02 16.31
C MET A 230 8.23 -5.72 16.77
N PRO A 231 9.24 -5.79 17.65
CA PRO A 231 10.13 -4.65 17.89
C PRO A 231 10.85 -4.28 16.59
N LEU A 232 10.87 -3.00 16.19
CA LEU A 232 11.44 -2.63 14.89
C LEU A 232 12.90 -3.02 14.71
N SER A 233 13.67 -2.99 15.80
CA SER A 233 15.08 -3.42 15.81
C SER A 233 15.29 -4.92 15.52
N LYS A 234 14.21 -5.71 15.47
CA LYS A 234 14.21 -7.15 15.21
C LYS A 234 13.47 -7.54 13.93
N VAL A 235 12.83 -6.58 13.25
CA VAL A 235 12.11 -6.84 12.00
C VAL A 235 13.11 -7.17 10.89
N THR A 236 12.94 -8.33 10.27
CA THR A 236 13.69 -8.79 9.09
C THR A 236 12.72 -9.20 7.98
N TYR A 237 12.26 -10.45 7.97
CA TYR A 237 11.24 -10.99 7.07
C TYR A 237 10.40 -12.06 7.82
N PRO A 238 9.17 -12.39 7.36
CA PRO A 238 8.19 -13.15 8.14
C PRO A 238 8.67 -14.47 8.75
N GLU A 239 9.47 -15.24 8.02
CA GLU A 239 10.00 -16.53 8.44
C GLU A 239 10.91 -16.37 9.68
N GLU A 240 11.86 -15.44 9.64
CA GLU A 240 12.79 -15.16 10.74
C GLU A 240 12.10 -14.42 11.90
N ASN A 241 11.19 -13.49 11.59
CA ASN A 241 10.36 -12.82 12.59
C ASN A 241 9.53 -13.81 13.41
N ARG A 242 8.97 -14.84 12.75
CA ARG A 242 8.22 -15.91 13.43
C ARG A 242 9.11 -16.74 14.36
N ILE A 243 10.35 -17.05 13.95
CA ILE A 243 11.33 -17.74 14.81
C ILE A 243 11.62 -16.91 16.05
N PHE A 244 11.90 -15.62 15.90
CA PHE A 244 12.13 -14.69 17.01
C PHE A 244 10.95 -14.69 17.99
N TYR A 245 9.72 -14.56 17.49
CA TYR A 245 8.51 -14.60 18.31
C TYR A 245 8.36 -15.90 19.10
N LEU A 246 8.57 -17.05 18.48
CA LEU A 246 8.43 -18.34 19.16
C LEU A 246 9.48 -18.51 20.27
N GLN A 247 10.71 -18.04 20.05
CA GLN A 247 11.75 -18.03 21.07
C GLN A 247 11.40 -17.10 22.23
N ALA A 248 10.93 -15.88 21.94
CA ALA A 248 10.49 -14.93 22.96
C ALA A 248 9.32 -15.48 23.78
N LYS A 249 8.33 -16.08 23.11
CA LYS A 249 7.16 -16.70 23.76
C LYS A 249 7.56 -17.85 24.68
N LYS A 250 8.51 -18.70 24.26
CA LYS A 250 9.02 -19.80 25.10
C LYS A 250 9.67 -19.26 26.38
N ARG A 251 10.49 -18.21 26.29
CA ARG A 251 11.11 -17.56 27.46
C ARG A 251 10.08 -16.98 28.44
N MET A 252 8.98 -16.41 27.92
CA MET A 252 7.89 -15.90 28.77
C MET A 252 7.15 -17.01 29.54
N VAL A 253 7.10 -18.23 28.99
CA VAL A 253 6.49 -19.39 29.66
C VAL A 253 7.44 -20.01 30.70
N GLU A 254 8.75 -20.00 30.44
CA GLU A 254 9.76 -20.56 31.34
C GLU A 254 10.12 -19.64 32.52
N SER A 255 9.91 -18.32 32.38
CA SER A 255 10.10 -17.35 33.46
C SER A 255 8.84 -16.48 33.63
N PRO A 256 7.72 -17.03 34.11
CA PRO A 256 6.57 -16.22 34.49
C PRO A 256 6.98 -15.37 35.70
N LEU A 257 7.08 -14.06 35.50
CA LEU A 257 7.16 -13.09 36.60
C LEU A 257 5.93 -13.19 37.50
#